data_AF-A0A2E0XNL7-F1
#
_entry.id   AF-A0A2E0XNL7-F1
#
_cell.length_a   1.000
_cell.length_b   1.000
_cell.length_c   1.000
_cell.angle_alpha   90.00
_cell.angle_beta   90.00
_cell.angle_gamma   90.00
#
_symmetry.space_group_name_H-M   'P 1'
#
loop_
_entity.id
_entity.type
_entity.pdbx_description
1 polymer ?
#
loop_
_entity_poly.entity_id
_entity_poly.type
_entity_poly.pdbx_seq_one_letter_code
_entity_poly.pdbx_strand_id
1 'polypeptide(L)' 'MTDKLNILFLFADQMHEFAMGCMGTSDIYTPNLDRIAEEGILFKNSYSNAPAYTSFQATLVLDGTAHKPAR' A
#
# COMPACT_ATOMS: atom_id res chain seq x y z
N MET A 1 5.35 -14.86 -28.90
CA MET A 1 4.14 -14.60 -28.12
C MET A 1 4.58 -13.65 -27.01
N THR A 2 4.13 -12.39 -27.01
CA THR A 2 4.38 -11.52 -25.86
C THR A 2 3.23 -11.76 -24.91
N ASP A 3 3.47 -12.54 -23.85
CA ASP A 3 2.45 -12.80 -22.84
C ASP A 3 1.98 -11.47 -22.23
N LYS A 4 0.66 -11.27 -22.22
CA LYS A 4 0.06 -10.08 -21.65
C LYS A 4 0.25 -10.13 -20.14
N LEU A 5 0.95 -9.13 -19.60
CA LEU A 5 1.12 -8.99 -18.16
C LEU A 5 -0.21 -8.68 -17.48
N ASN A 6 -0.44 -9.31 -16.33
CA ASN A 6 -1.55 -9.00 -15.44
C ASN A 6 -1.05 -8.09 -14.31
N ILE A 7 -1.87 -7.12 -13.92
CA ILE A 7 -1.58 -6.23 -12.79
C ILE A 7 -2.54 -6.57 -11.66
N LEU A 8 -2.02 -6.93 -10.50
CA LEU A 8 -2.79 -7.15 -9.27
C LEU A 8 -2.51 -5.99 -8.31
N PHE A 9 -3.55 -5.25 -7.94
CA PHE A 9 -3.48 -4.17 -6.95
C PHE A 9 -4.07 -4.65 -5.63
N LEU A 10 -3.23 -4.75 -4.59
CA LEU A 10 -3.62 -5.17 -3.24
C LEU A 10 -3.56 -3.97 -2.30
N PHE A 11 -4.61 -3.78 -1.49
CA PHE A 11 -4.70 -2.71 -0.52
C PHE A 11 -5.30 -3.23 0.79
N ALA A 12 -4.66 -2.90 1.92
CA ALA A 12 -5.11 -3.27 3.25
C ALA A 12 -5.63 -2.03 3.99
N ASP A 13 -6.80 -2.14 4.61
CA ASP A 13 -7.35 -1.05 5.41
C ASP A 13 -6.68 -0.98 6.79
N GLN A 14 -6.29 0.23 7.20
CA GLN A 14 -5.72 0.54 8.52
C GLN A 14 -4.43 -0.24 8.91
N MET A 15 -3.68 -0.77 7.94
CA MET A 15 -2.41 -1.46 8.21
C MET A 15 -1.28 -0.45 8.50
N HIS A 16 -0.72 -0.52 9.70
CA HIS A 16 0.43 0.29 10.11
C HIS A 16 1.76 -0.38 9.68
N GLU A 17 2.84 0.39 9.51
CA GLU A 17 4.18 -0.15 9.21
C GLU A 17 4.65 -1.22 10.22
N PHE A 18 4.36 -1.06 11.51
CA PHE A 18 4.73 -2.01 12.55
C PHE A 18 3.93 -3.31 12.51
N ALA A 19 2.95 -3.43 11.61
CA ALA A 19 2.19 -4.66 11.39
C ALA A 19 2.81 -5.55 10.29
N MET A 20 4.04 -5.27 9.85
CA MET A 20 4.74 -6.06 8.84
C MET A 20 6.16 -6.43 9.30
N GLY A 21 6.53 -7.70 9.13
CA GLY A 21 7.86 -8.21 9.41
C GLY A 21 8.92 -7.54 8.54
N CYS A 22 8.64 -7.37 7.24
CA CYS A 22 9.54 -6.72 6.27
C CYS A 22 9.84 -5.23 6.56
N MET A 23 9.05 -4.58 7.42
CA MET A 23 9.31 -3.21 7.91
C MET A 23 10.22 -3.17 9.14
N GLY A 24 10.74 -4.32 9.59
CA GLY A 24 11.70 -4.42 10.70
C GLY A 24 11.09 -4.83 12.04
N THR A 25 9.80 -5.22 12.07
CA THR A 25 9.14 -5.66 13.30
C THR A 25 9.26 -7.18 13.47
N SER A 26 10.28 -7.63 14.22
CA SER A 26 10.63 -9.06 14.34
C SER A 26 9.55 -9.93 14.99
N ASP A 27 8.67 -9.34 15.80
CA ASP A 27 7.61 -10.08 16.50
C ASP A 27 6.39 -10.37 15.61
N ILE A 28 6.36 -9.81 14.39
CA ILE A 28 5.24 -9.94 13.47
C ILE A 28 5.55 -10.97 12.38
N TYR A 29 4.69 -11.98 12.28
CA TYR A 29 4.82 -13.06 11.32
C TYR A 29 3.96 -12.83 10.08
N THR A 30 4.57 -12.32 9.00
CA THR A 30 3.89 -12.00 7.73
C THR A 30 4.59 -12.61 6.51
N PRO A 31 4.83 -13.94 6.49
CA PRO A 31 5.76 -14.58 5.54
C PRO A 31 5.41 -14.35 4.05
N ASN A 32 4.12 -14.18 3.73
CA ASN A 32 3.70 -13.90 2.36
C ASN A 32 4.00 -12.46 1.93
N LEU A 33 3.82 -11.49 2.83
CA LEU A 33 4.15 -10.07 2.55
C LEU A 33 5.67 -9.88 2.53
N ASP A 34 6.37 -10.57 3.44
CA ASP A 34 7.82 -10.53 3.53
C ASP A 34 8.46 -11.06 2.24
N ARG A 35 7.96 -12.20 1.73
CA ARG A 35 8.38 -12.75 0.44
C ARG A 35 8.11 -11.80 -0.74
N ILE A 36 6.95 -11.13 -0.77
CA ILE A 36 6.65 -10.14 -1.82
C ILE A 36 7.63 -8.96 -1.76
N ALA A 37 7.99 -8.51 -0.56
CA ALA A 37 8.95 -7.44 -0.37
C ALA A 37 10.38 -7.84 -0.80
N GLU A 38 10.79 -9.09 -0.53
CA GLU A 38 12.09 -9.65 -0.94
C GLU A 38 12.21 -9.87 -2.45
N GLU A 39 11.13 -10.33 -3.10
CA GLU A 39 11.08 -10.57 -4.55
C GLU A 39 10.86 -9.27 -5.36
N GLY A 40 10.53 -8.17 -4.69
CA GLY A 40 10.13 -6.91 -5.31
C GLY A 40 10.90 -5.69 -4.80
N ILE A 41 10.20 -4.56 -4.72
CA ILE A 41 10.74 -3.30 -4.21
C ILE A 41 9.90 -2.87 -3.01
N LEU A 42 10.55 -2.71 -1.85
CA LEU A 42 9.93 -2.21 -0.63
C LEU A 42 10.18 -0.71 -0.44
N PHE A 43 9.12 0.09 -0.46
CA PHE A 43 9.18 1.51 -0.15
C PHE A 43 9.06 1.73 1.36
N LYS A 44 10.20 1.98 2.03
CA LYS A 44 10.24 2.18 3.49
C LYS A 44 9.65 3.52 3.96
N ASN A 45 9.54 4.50 3.06
CA ASN A 45 9.08 5.86 3.36
C ASN A 45 7.85 6.21 2.50
N SER A 46 6.80 5.41 2.61
CA SER A 46 5.52 5.64 1.94
C SER A 46 4.51 6.25 2.92
N TYR A 47 3.98 7.43 2.59
CA TYR A 47 3.04 8.16 3.45
C TYR A 47 1.68 8.32 2.78
N SER A 48 0.62 8.18 3.57
CA SER A 48 -0.74 8.49 3.12
C SER A 48 -0.91 10.00 2.92
N ASN A 49 -1.54 10.37 1.81
CA ASN A 49 -1.82 11.78 1.47
C ASN A 49 -2.84 12.44 2.43
N ALA A 50 -3.61 11.62 3.16
CA ALA A 50 -4.56 12.05 4.17
C ALA A 50 -4.72 10.93 5.23
N PRO A 51 -5.00 11.28 6.50
CA PRO A 51 -5.22 10.29 7.56
C PRO A 51 -6.62 9.67 7.54
N ALA A 52 -7.58 10.31 6.86
CA ALA A 52 -8.96 9.82 6.75
C ALA A 52 -9.10 8.88 5.55
N TYR A 53 -9.74 7.73 5.78
CA TYR A 53 -9.97 6.68 4.76
C TYR A 53 -10.56 7.24 3.45
N THR A 54 -11.66 7.99 3.53
CA THR A 54 -12.36 8.51 2.34
C THR A 54 -11.49 9.44 1.50
N SER A 55 -10.76 10.35 2.15
CA SER A 55 -9.86 11.28 1.47
C SER A 55 -8.67 10.56 0.84
N PHE A 56 -8.10 9.58 1.54
CA PHE A 56 -6.99 8.77 1.03
C PHE A 56 -7.43 7.93 -0.18
N GLN A 57 -8.56 7.23 -0.08
CA GLN A 57 -9.06 6.37 -1.16
C GLN A 57 -9.41 7.19 -2.41
N ALA A 58 -10.00 8.37 -2.25
CA ALA A 58 -10.26 9.29 -3.36
C ALA A 58 -8.97 9.69 -4.09
N THR A 59 -7.88 9.92 -3.34
CA THR A 59 -6.57 10.27 -3.94
C THR A 59 -5.92 9.07 -4.62
N LEU A 60 -6.04 7.88 -4.03
CA LEU A 60 -5.41 6.66 -4.53
C LEU A 60 -6.09 6.11 -5.79
N VAL A 61 -7.42 6.13 -5.84
CA VAL A 61 -8.21 5.45 -6.90
C VAL A 61 -8.75 6.43 -7.94
N LEU A 62 -9.17 7.62 -7.52
CA LEU A 62 -9.91 8.56 -8.36
C LEU A 62 -9.05 9.72 -8.87
N ASP A 63 -7.73 9.69 -8.62
CA ASP A 63 -6.79 10.80 -8.88
C ASP A 63 -7.28 12.15 -8.29
N GLY A 64 -8.11 12.07 -7.24
CA GLY A 64 -8.74 13.23 -6.61
C GLY A 64 -7.86 13.81 -5.50
N THR A 65 -7.54 15.11 -5.54
CA THR A 65 -6.74 15.72 -4.46
C THR A 65 -7.53 15.83 -3.17
N ALA A 66 -6.97 15.40 -2.03
CA ALA A 66 -7.58 15.54 -0.70
C ALA A 66 -7.98 17.00 -0.33
N HIS A 67 -7.38 18.00 -0.99
CA HIS A 67 -7.68 19.43 -0.79
C HIS A 67 -8.97 19.90 -1.49
N LYS A 68 -9.48 19.16 -2.48
CA LYS A 68 -10.73 19.53 -3.18
C LYS A 68 -11.88 18.69 -2.65
N PRO A 69 -12.93 19.29 -2.07
CA PRO A 69 -14.14 18.53 -1.75
C PRO A 69 -14.69 17.94 -3.05
N ALA A 70 -15.13 16.68 -2.98
CA ALA A 70 -15.89 16.05 -4.05
C ALA A 70 -17.03 16.99 -4.45
N ARG A 71 -17.02 17.42 -5.72
CA ARG A 71 -18.12 18.20 -6.29
C ARG A 71 -19.26 17.27 -6.67
#